data_AF-A0A9X2H4Z9-F1
#
_entry.id   AF-A0A9X2H4Z9-F1
#
_cell.length_a   1.000
_cell.length_b   1.000
_cell.length_c   1.000
_cell.angle_alpha   90.00
_cell.angle_beta   90.00
_cell.angle_gamma   90.00
#
_symmetry.space_group_name_H-M   'P 1'
#
loop_
_entity.id
_entity.type
_entity.pdbx_description
1 polymer ?
#
loop_
_entity_poly.entity_id
_entity_poly.type
_entity_poly.pdbx_seq_one_letter_code
_entity_poly.pdbx_strand_id
1 'polypeptide(L)'
;MAGFWGRRKRDTAELAAQDATLAQRAKTALVAADERVRVTADELHFAEAELGRDATTDLSTALASVKQHLGEAFRLNQLNHDEIPDTAEELRTRNARIVQLCDWAEDLLDDRMSALSATIERARRAPEIIAGVRADASRRRAVVPQARETVERLAARYAPEAMARVESNPAEAEQLLGFAEHSAGVAERRREAGQREQANLALEAATESVRRAATLLDAVETFEVEALRAEATLAAIVEDSRGDLVVAVDEPQTPGVTAAMSELRAALAALPPVGVTTDPFTLLDRLRTANAGLDAAIAVARERAARPIPPIEHVHHAVDDADRQLAVARDVIAGHRGWIGADARTRLAESERVRLDLDRMLGTPAATAAVIGEDDREQAMAMARRVATLAGEALQLAQRDIDASRPQQGPDQWGGPGGGWGGGGRRGGSSDLMGGILGGLVIGSVLDGLFD
;
A
#
# COMPACT_ATOMS: atom_id res chain seq x y z
N MET A 1 40.70 -64.44 -37.85
CA MET A 1 39.43 -64.64 -38.59
C MET A 1 38.21 -64.96 -37.73
N ALA A 2 38.31 -65.65 -36.59
CA ALA A 2 37.12 -66.08 -35.80
C ALA A 2 36.23 -64.94 -35.25
N GLY A 3 36.80 -63.76 -34.94
CA GLY A 3 36.07 -62.66 -34.29
C GLY A 3 35.03 -61.90 -35.14
N PHE A 4 34.93 -62.17 -36.45
CA PHE A 4 34.01 -61.47 -37.36
C PHE A 4 32.67 -62.21 -37.51
N TRP A 5 32.70 -63.54 -37.64
CA TRP A 5 31.51 -64.39 -37.64
C TRP A 5 30.76 -64.37 -36.30
N GLY A 6 31.51 -64.38 -35.19
CA GLY A 6 30.92 -64.27 -33.84
C GLY A 6 30.34 -62.89 -33.53
N ARG A 7 30.72 -61.84 -34.28
CA ARG A 7 30.13 -60.51 -34.17
C ARG A 7 28.82 -60.47 -34.95
N ARG A 8 28.85 -60.75 -36.26
CA ARG A 8 27.64 -60.87 -37.11
C ARG A 8 26.53 -61.71 -36.49
N LYS A 9 26.85 -62.87 -35.89
CA LYS A 9 25.84 -63.74 -35.26
C LYS A 9 25.18 -63.12 -34.01
N ARG A 10 25.90 -62.27 -33.26
CA ARG A 10 25.31 -61.47 -32.17
C ARG A 10 24.47 -60.34 -32.75
N ASP A 11 25.02 -59.60 -33.70
CA ASP A 11 24.34 -58.47 -34.35
C ASP A 11 22.97 -58.91 -34.95
N THR A 12 22.90 -60.09 -35.58
CA THR A 12 21.64 -60.67 -36.09
C THR A 12 20.68 -61.14 -34.99
N ALA A 13 21.20 -61.63 -33.86
CA ALA A 13 20.35 -62.07 -32.74
C ALA A 13 19.79 -60.87 -31.96
N GLU A 14 20.56 -59.79 -31.86
CA GLU A 14 20.15 -58.53 -31.28
C GLU A 14 19.07 -57.84 -32.13
N LEU A 15 19.26 -57.79 -33.46
CA LEU A 15 18.23 -57.31 -34.39
C LEU A 15 16.93 -58.13 -34.29
N ALA A 16 17.02 -59.47 -34.24
CA ALA A 16 15.82 -60.31 -34.09
C ALA A 16 15.09 -60.08 -32.75
N ALA A 17 15.82 -59.78 -31.67
CA ALA A 17 15.22 -59.42 -30.38
C ALA A 17 14.56 -58.03 -30.41
N GLN A 18 15.17 -57.06 -31.11
CA GLN A 18 14.57 -55.74 -31.36
C GLN A 18 13.29 -55.86 -32.19
N ASP A 19 13.30 -56.67 -33.26
CA ASP A 19 12.13 -56.91 -34.11
C ASP A 19 10.98 -57.58 -33.34
N ALA A 20 11.27 -58.57 -32.50
CA ALA A 20 10.28 -59.19 -31.62
C ALA A 20 9.69 -58.19 -30.61
N THR A 21 10.53 -57.31 -30.05
CA THR A 21 10.10 -56.24 -29.14
C THR A 21 9.18 -55.23 -29.86
N LEU A 22 9.54 -54.84 -31.08
CA LEU A 22 8.75 -53.93 -31.92
C LEU A 22 7.41 -54.54 -32.32
N ALA A 23 7.38 -55.83 -32.68
CA ALA A 23 6.14 -56.55 -32.98
C ALA A 23 5.21 -56.64 -31.75
N GLN A 24 5.76 -56.86 -30.56
CA GLN A 24 4.98 -56.83 -29.31
C GLN A 24 4.45 -55.43 -28.99
N ARG A 25 5.26 -54.38 -29.22
CA ARG A 25 4.81 -52.98 -29.08
C ARG A 25 3.68 -52.66 -30.06
N ALA A 26 3.80 -53.04 -31.34
CA ALA A 26 2.78 -52.83 -32.36
C ALA A 26 1.43 -53.47 -31.98
N LYS A 27 1.43 -54.71 -31.46
CA LYS A 27 0.22 -55.38 -30.96
C LYS A 27 -0.39 -54.68 -29.74
N THR A 28 0.45 -54.18 -28.83
CA THR A 28 -0.01 -53.49 -27.62
C THR A 28 -0.61 -52.12 -27.97
N ALA A 29 0.03 -51.37 -28.86
CA ALA A 29 -0.43 -50.06 -29.32
C ALA A 29 -1.74 -50.13 -30.10
N LEU A 30 -1.96 -51.18 -30.91
CA LEU A 30 -3.26 -51.40 -31.58
C LEU A 30 -4.42 -51.55 -30.59
N VAL A 31 -4.22 -52.28 -29.50
CA VAL A 31 -5.26 -52.49 -28.47
C VAL A 31 -5.49 -51.21 -27.68
N ALA A 32 -4.43 -50.46 -27.35
CA ALA A 32 -4.54 -49.18 -26.65
C ALA A 32 -5.27 -48.13 -27.50
N ALA A 33 -4.91 -47.97 -28.78
CA ALA A 33 -5.56 -47.05 -29.70
C ALA A 33 -7.04 -47.41 -30.00
N ASP A 34 -7.38 -48.71 -30.10
CA ASP A 34 -8.78 -49.14 -30.29
C ASP A 34 -9.65 -48.84 -29.06
N GLU A 35 -9.16 -49.13 -27.84
CA GLU A 35 -9.83 -48.75 -26.60
C GLU A 35 -9.92 -47.22 -26.45
N ARG A 36 -8.88 -46.47 -26.87
CA ARG A 36 -8.90 -44.99 -26.88
C ARG A 36 -9.97 -44.47 -27.84
N VAL A 37 -10.11 -45.05 -29.03
CA VAL A 37 -11.19 -44.74 -29.98
C VAL A 37 -12.57 -45.05 -29.38
N ARG A 38 -12.72 -46.15 -28.65
CA ARG A 38 -13.97 -46.53 -27.98
C ARG A 38 -14.37 -45.51 -26.91
N VAL A 39 -13.46 -45.23 -25.96
CA VAL A 39 -13.68 -44.25 -24.87
C VAL A 39 -13.94 -42.84 -25.43
N THR A 40 -13.23 -42.45 -26.48
CA THR A 40 -13.40 -41.13 -27.10
C THR A 40 -14.72 -41.02 -27.87
N ALA A 41 -15.23 -42.13 -28.43
CA ALA A 41 -16.56 -42.16 -29.04
C ALA A 41 -17.69 -42.05 -27.99
N ASP A 42 -17.55 -42.72 -26.85
CA ASP A 42 -18.50 -42.63 -25.74
C ASP A 42 -18.56 -41.19 -25.19
N GLU A 43 -17.41 -40.57 -24.93
CA GLU A 43 -17.36 -39.20 -24.41
C GLU A 43 -17.75 -38.15 -25.46
N LEU A 44 -17.46 -38.36 -26.76
CA LEU A 44 -17.97 -37.52 -27.84
C LEU A 44 -19.51 -37.54 -27.88
N HIS A 45 -20.14 -38.70 -27.65
CA HIS A 45 -21.60 -38.78 -27.62
C HIS A 45 -22.20 -37.96 -26.45
N PHE A 46 -21.58 -38.03 -25.26
CA PHE A 46 -21.95 -37.17 -24.14
C PHE A 46 -21.73 -35.68 -24.44
N ALA A 47 -20.58 -35.33 -25.02
CA ALA A 47 -20.23 -33.96 -25.39
C ALA A 47 -21.16 -33.40 -26.48
N GLU A 48 -21.57 -34.20 -27.47
CA GLU A 48 -22.56 -33.78 -28.48
C GLU A 48 -23.93 -33.50 -27.86
N ALA A 49 -24.35 -34.30 -26.88
CA ALA A 49 -25.61 -34.10 -26.16
C ALA A 49 -25.56 -32.85 -25.25
N GLU A 50 -24.48 -32.65 -24.50
CA GLU A 50 -24.38 -31.59 -23.49
C GLU A 50 -23.75 -30.27 -23.98
N LEU A 51 -22.94 -30.29 -25.04
CA LEU A 51 -22.28 -29.08 -25.60
C LEU A 51 -22.82 -28.70 -26.98
N GLY A 52 -23.42 -29.64 -27.72
CA GLY A 52 -23.87 -29.45 -29.09
C GLY A 52 -22.78 -29.71 -30.13
N ARG A 53 -23.21 -30.00 -31.37
CA ARG A 53 -22.30 -30.46 -32.45
C ARG A 53 -21.23 -29.46 -32.84
N ASP A 54 -21.58 -28.17 -32.87
CA ASP A 54 -20.65 -27.12 -33.29
C ASP A 54 -19.39 -27.12 -32.42
N ALA A 55 -19.56 -27.25 -31.10
CA ALA A 55 -18.49 -27.33 -30.11
C ALA A 55 -17.67 -28.63 -30.18
N THR A 56 -18.22 -29.73 -30.72
CA THR A 56 -17.55 -31.03 -30.82
C THR A 56 -17.00 -31.35 -32.21
N THR A 57 -17.15 -30.45 -33.18
CA THR A 57 -16.72 -30.62 -34.59
C THR A 57 -15.27 -31.09 -34.73
N ASP A 58 -14.36 -30.51 -33.96
CA ASP A 58 -12.93 -30.87 -33.99
C ASP A 58 -12.67 -32.29 -33.49
N LEU A 59 -13.34 -32.70 -32.42
CA LEU A 59 -13.21 -34.05 -31.84
C LEU A 59 -13.85 -35.11 -32.75
N SER A 60 -15.03 -34.83 -33.32
CA SER A 60 -15.69 -35.76 -34.25
C SER A 60 -14.91 -35.94 -35.55
N THR A 61 -14.31 -34.87 -36.08
CA THR A 61 -13.41 -34.90 -37.25
C THR A 61 -12.14 -35.71 -36.94
N ALA A 62 -11.51 -35.46 -35.80
CA ALA A 62 -10.32 -36.20 -35.35
C ALA A 62 -10.62 -37.70 -35.18
N LEU A 63 -11.72 -38.05 -34.51
CA LEU A 63 -12.15 -39.43 -34.30
C LEU A 63 -12.44 -40.16 -35.62
N ALA A 64 -13.02 -39.47 -36.61
CA ALA A 64 -13.23 -40.04 -37.94
C ALA A 64 -11.90 -40.31 -38.67
N SER A 65 -10.95 -39.37 -38.61
CA SER A 65 -9.61 -39.54 -39.19
C SER A 65 -8.84 -40.68 -38.53
N VAL A 66 -8.88 -40.78 -37.20
CA VAL A 66 -8.27 -41.86 -36.44
C VAL A 66 -8.88 -43.22 -36.80
N LYS A 67 -10.21 -43.35 -36.89
CA LYS A 67 -10.86 -44.60 -37.32
C LYS A 67 -10.39 -45.05 -38.72
N GLN A 68 -10.18 -44.13 -39.65
CA GLN A 68 -9.65 -44.44 -40.98
C GLN A 68 -8.20 -44.97 -40.92
N HIS A 69 -7.34 -44.32 -40.14
CA HIS A 69 -5.90 -44.64 -40.02
C HIS A 69 -5.64 -45.89 -39.16
N LEU A 70 -6.41 -46.12 -38.10
CA LEU A 70 -6.38 -47.36 -37.34
C LEU A 70 -6.81 -48.57 -38.20
N GLY A 71 -7.73 -48.35 -39.15
CA GLY A 71 -8.05 -49.33 -40.20
C GLY A 71 -6.89 -49.65 -41.15
N GLU A 72 -5.92 -48.75 -41.35
CA GLU A 72 -4.64 -49.07 -42.02
C GLU A 72 -3.75 -49.92 -41.12
N ALA A 73 -3.60 -49.55 -39.86
CA ALA A 73 -2.79 -50.28 -38.88
C ALA A 73 -3.29 -51.73 -38.69
N PHE A 74 -4.60 -51.96 -38.62
CA PHE A 74 -5.18 -53.32 -38.58
C PHE A 74 -4.90 -54.14 -39.85
N ARG A 75 -4.97 -53.53 -41.05
CA ARG A 75 -4.60 -54.22 -42.31
C ARG A 75 -3.12 -54.59 -42.35
N LEU A 76 -2.23 -53.70 -41.88
CA LEU A 76 -0.80 -53.98 -41.78
C LEU A 76 -0.52 -55.13 -40.79
N ASN A 77 -1.24 -55.15 -39.66
CA ASN A 77 -1.12 -56.24 -38.70
C ASN A 77 -1.67 -57.57 -39.25
N GLN A 78 -2.74 -57.54 -40.06
CA GLN A 78 -3.24 -58.74 -40.75
C GLN A 78 -2.20 -59.31 -41.72
N LEU A 79 -1.56 -58.46 -42.54
CA LEU A 79 -0.49 -58.89 -43.46
C LEU A 79 0.68 -59.55 -42.72
N ASN A 80 1.08 -59.03 -41.55
CA ASN A 80 2.13 -59.61 -40.71
C ASN A 80 1.81 -61.03 -40.16
N HIS A 81 0.60 -61.55 -40.38
CA HIS A 81 0.14 -62.88 -39.94
C HIS A 81 -0.49 -63.69 -41.08
N ASP A 82 -0.25 -63.33 -42.35
CA ASP A 82 -0.73 -64.07 -43.51
C ASP A 82 0.08 -65.37 -43.73
N GLU A 83 -0.39 -66.27 -44.60
CA GLU A 83 0.24 -67.56 -44.89
C GLU A 83 1.56 -67.43 -45.71
N ILE A 84 1.81 -66.24 -46.28
CA ILE A 84 3.00 -65.94 -47.10
C ILE A 84 4.11 -65.38 -46.18
N PRO A 85 5.29 -66.01 -46.09
CA PRO A 85 6.37 -65.50 -45.25
C PRO A 85 7.00 -64.21 -45.80
N ASP A 86 6.75 -63.09 -45.12
CA ASP A 86 7.43 -61.81 -45.36
C ASP A 86 8.92 -61.85 -44.99
N THR A 87 9.70 -60.89 -45.52
CA THR A 87 11.04 -60.64 -45.02
C THR A 87 11.03 -59.94 -43.65
N ALA A 88 12.10 -60.13 -42.86
CA ALA A 88 12.26 -59.46 -41.57
C ALA A 88 12.27 -57.91 -41.68
N GLU A 89 12.69 -57.37 -42.83
CA GLU A 89 12.69 -55.93 -43.08
C GLU A 89 11.28 -55.38 -43.37
N GLU A 90 10.44 -56.13 -44.08
CA GLU A 90 9.02 -55.79 -44.29
C GLU A 90 8.25 -55.85 -42.96
N LEU A 91 8.43 -56.91 -42.16
CA LEU A 91 7.83 -57.02 -40.83
C LEU A 91 8.25 -55.86 -39.92
N ARG A 92 9.54 -55.49 -39.88
CA ARG A 92 10.04 -54.34 -39.11
C ARG A 92 9.39 -53.04 -39.57
N THR A 93 9.33 -52.81 -40.88
CA THR A 93 8.75 -51.61 -41.48
C THR A 93 7.26 -51.47 -41.17
N ARG A 94 6.50 -52.56 -41.31
CA ARG A 94 5.05 -52.59 -41.02
C ARG A 94 4.77 -52.43 -39.53
N ASN A 95 5.52 -53.11 -38.65
CA ASN A 95 5.36 -52.93 -37.20
C ASN A 95 5.73 -51.51 -36.74
N ALA A 96 6.77 -50.89 -37.30
CA ALA A 96 7.09 -49.49 -37.05
C ALA A 96 5.97 -48.55 -37.52
N ARG A 97 5.37 -48.80 -38.70
CA ARG A 97 4.23 -48.04 -39.22
C ARG A 97 2.98 -48.21 -38.36
N ILE A 98 2.69 -49.43 -37.87
CA ILE A 98 1.58 -49.68 -36.94
C ILE A 98 1.77 -48.84 -35.67
N VAL A 99 2.95 -48.90 -35.05
CA VAL A 99 3.27 -48.08 -33.86
C VAL A 99 3.09 -46.60 -34.16
N GLN A 100 3.64 -46.08 -35.27
CA GLN A 100 3.48 -44.68 -35.67
C GLN A 100 2.01 -44.25 -35.82
N LEU A 101 1.16 -45.10 -36.40
CA LEU A 101 -0.27 -44.83 -36.57
C LEU A 101 -1.04 -44.86 -35.25
N CYS A 102 -0.66 -45.72 -34.31
CA CYS A 102 -1.30 -45.82 -33.00
C CYS A 102 -0.84 -44.67 -32.08
N ASP A 103 0.47 -44.40 -32.01
CA ASP A 103 1.03 -43.27 -31.25
C ASP A 103 0.38 -41.94 -31.72
N TRP A 104 0.30 -41.69 -33.04
CA TRP A 104 -0.39 -40.50 -33.60
C TRP A 104 -1.90 -40.46 -33.29
N ALA A 105 -2.56 -41.62 -33.24
CA ALA A 105 -3.98 -41.70 -32.92
C ALA A 105 -4.26 -41.37 -31.45
N GLU A 106 -3.43 -41.86 -30.54
CA GLU A 106 -3.50 -41.54 -29.11
C GLU A 106 -3.23 -40.04 -28.88
N ASP A 107 -2.12 -39.51 -29.40
CA ASP A 107 -1.75 -38.08 -29.31
C ASP A 107 -2.89 -37.16 -29.81
N LEU A 108 -3.44 -37.44 -31.00
CA LEU A 108 -4.49 -36.61 -31.60
C LEU A 108 -5.82 -36.66 -30.82
N LEU A 109 -6.20 -37.81 -30.26
CA LEU A 109 -7.41 -37.89 -29.43
C LEU A 109 -7.18 -37.23 -28.06
N ASP A 110 -5.99 -37.35 -27.48
CA ASP A 110 -5.61 -36.71 -26.22
C ASP A 110 -5.66 -35.18 -26.31
N ASP A 111 -5.08 -34.58 -27.35
CA ASP A 111 -5.12 -33.14 -27.59
C ASP A 111 -6.57 -32.62 -27.68
N ARG A 112 -7.42 -33.30 -28.46
CA ARG A 112 -8.79 -32.87 -28.74
C ARG A 112 -9.72 -33.09 -27.54
N MET A 113 -9.52 -34.17 -26.79
CA MET A 113 -10.21 -34.43 -25.53
C MET A 113 -9.82 -33.42 -24.45
N SER A 114 -8.53 -33.10 -24.34
CA SER A 114 -8.01 -32.15 -23.36
C SER A 114 -8.64 -30.76 -23.53
N ALA A 115 -8.83 -30.31 -24.78
CA ALA A 115 -9.49 -29.04 -25.10
C ALA A 115 -10.96 -28.96 -24.62
N LEU A 116 -11.69 -30.09 -24.58
CA LEU A 116 -13.10 -30.14 -24.18
C LEU A 116 -13.32 -30.52 -22.70
N SER A 117 -12.35 -31.19 -22.08
CA SER A 117 -12.40 -31.77 -20.72
C SER A 117 -13.06 -30.86 -19.67
N ALA A 118 -12.56 -29.62 -19.51
CA ALA A 118 -13.05 -28.69 -18.50
C ALA A 118 -14.50 -28.22 -18.75
N THR A 119 -14.98 -28.26 -19.99
CA THR A 119 -16.34 -27.88 -20.39
C THR A 119 -17.30 -29.05 -20.21
N ILE A 120 -16.87 -30.27 -20.57
CA ILE A 120 -17.54 -31.53 -20.29
C ILE A 120 -17.77 -31.69 -18.78
N GLU A 121 -16.76 -31.49 -17.95
CA GLU A 121 -16.85 -31.59 -16.48
C GLU A 121 -17.72 -30.50 -15.84
N ARG A 122 -17.85 -29.33 -16.49
CA ARG A 122 -18.83 -28.32 -16.07
C ARG A 122 -20.27 -28.76 -16.41
N ALA A 123 -20.49 -29.28 -17.60
CA ALA A 123 -21.81 -29.76 -18.00
C ALA A 123 -22.27 -30.97 -17.16
N ARG A 124 -21.36 -31.91 -16.88
CA ARG A 124 -21.59 -33.09 -16.02
C ARG A 124 -22.02 -32.71 -14.59
N ARG A 125 -21.46 -31.64 -14.02
CA ARG A 125 -21.82 -31.12 -12.69
C ARG A 125 -23.01 -30.17 -12.66
N ALA A 126 -23.45 -29.61 -13.80
CA ALA A 126 -24.53 -28.62 -13.82
C ALA A 126 -25.86 -29.13 -13.16
N PRO A 127 -26.32 -30.38 -13.36
CA PRO A 127 -27.51 -30.88 -12.67
C PRO A 127 -27.36 -30.96 -11.15
N GLU A 128 -26.18 -31.36 -10.66
CA GLU A 128 -25.85 -31.42 -9.23
C GLU A 128 -25.87 -30.01 -8.61
N ILE A 129 -25.27 -29.03 -9.29
CA ILE A 129 -25.26 -27.62 -8.83
C ILE A 129 -26.70 -27.05 -8.82
N ILE A 130 -27.52 -27.32 -9.84
CA ILE A 130 -28.95 -26.91 -9.87
C ILE A 130 -29.72 -27.52 -8.68
N ALA A 131 -29.50 -28.81 -8.39
CA ALA A 131 -30.12 -29.47 -7.24
C ALA A 131 -29.65 -28.89 -5.90
N GLY A 132 -28.34 -28.63 -5.77
CA GLY A 132 -27.74 -27.98 -4.61
C GLY A 132 -28.33 -26.59 -4.35
N VAL A 133 -28.39 -25.73 -5.37
CA VAL A 133 -28.98 -24.39 -5.26
C VAL A 133 -30.45 -24.43 -4.80
N ARG A 134 -31.26 -25.37 -5.30
CA ARG A 134 -32.66 -25.56 -4.86
C ARG A 134 -32.74 -26.03 -3.40
N ALA A 135 -31.91 -26.99 -3.02
CA ALA A 135 -31.85 -27.49 -1.65
C ALA A 135 -31.39 -26.38 -0.67
N ASP A 136 -30.40 -25.59 -1.06
CA ASP A 136 -29.86 -24.48 -0.27
C ASP A 136 -30.89 -23.35 -0.11
N ALA A 137 -31.59 -22.98 -1.19
CA ALA A 137 -32.69 -22.02 -1.14
C ALA A 137 -33.80 -22.48 -0.20
N SER A 138 -34.19 -23.76 -0.28
CA SER A 138 -35.19 -24.37 0.60
C SER A 138 -34.76 -24.36 2.07
N ARG A 139 -33.51 -24.75 2.38
CA ARG A 139 -32.98 -24.72 3.75
C ARG A 139 -32.95 -23.31 4.34
N ARG A 140 -32.56 -22.31 3.55
CA ARG A 140 -32.51 -20.91 3.99
C ARG A 140 -33.91 -20.31 4.16
N ARG A 141 -34.86 -20.61 3.27
CA ARG A 141 -36.26 -20.16 3.44
C ARG A 141 -36.87 -20.65 4.75
N ALA A 142 -36.55 -21.85 5.20
CA ALA A 142 -37.02 -22.38 6.48
C ALA A 142 -36.59 -21.54 7.71
N VAL A 143 -35.51 -20.75 7.60
CA VAL A 143 -34.99 -19.88 8.67
C VAL A 143 -35.53 -18.44 8.59
N VAL A 144 -36.08 -18.02 7.46
CA VAL A 144 -36.64 -16.66 7.27
C VAL A 144 -37.67 -16.25 8.35
N PRO A 145 -38.60 -17.12 8.82
CA PRO A 145 -39.51 -16.78 9.92
C PRO A 145 -38.77 -16.45 11.23
N GLN A 146 -37.77 -17.26 11.61
CA GLN A 146 -36.94 -17.04 12.81
C GLN A 146 -36.11 -15.75 12.70
N ALA A 147 -35.66 -15.39 11.49
CA ALA A 147 -34.97 -14.12 11.25
C ALA A 147 -35.92 -12.92 11.44
N ARG A 148 -37.20 -13.02 11.04
CA ARG A 148 -38.22 -11.98 11.30
C ARG A 148 -38.51 -11.83 12.79
N GLU A 149 -38.76 -12.93 13.50
CA GLU A 149 -38.93 -12.93 14.96
C GLU A 149 -37.70 -12.33 15.69
N THR A 150 -36.51 -12.52 15.13
CA THR A 150 -35.27 -11.92 15.65
C THR A 150 -35.20 -10.41 15.40
N VAL A 151 -35.53 -9.94 14.21
CA VAL A 151 -35.65 -8.49 13.93
C VAL A 151 -36.70 -7.84 14.85
N GLU A 152 -37.87 -8.46 15.03
CA GLU A 152 -38.92 -7.96 15.94
C GLU A 152 -38.45 -7.87 17.40
N ARG A 153 -37.74 -8.90 17.89
CA ARG A 153 -37.13 -8.91 19.23
C ARG A 153 -36.09 -7.80 19.39
N LEU A 154 -35.24 -7.58 18.38
CA LEU A 154 -34.17 -6.59 18.40
C LEU A 154 -34.71 -5.15 18.30
N ALA A 155 -35.78 -4.92 17.54
CA ALA A 155 -36.46 -3.63 17.44
C ALA A 155 -37.10 -3.15 18.77
N ALA A 156 -37.35 -4.07 19.71
CA ALA A 156 -37.77 -3.71 21.07
C ALA A 156 -36.62 -3.24 21.98
N ARG A 157 -35.36 -3.43 21.56
CA ARG A 157 -34.14 -3.11 22.34
C ARG A 157 -33.31 -1.97 21.74
N TYR A 158 -33.20 -1.91 20.42
CA TYR A 158 -32.34 -0.95 19.73
C TYR A 158 -33.16 0.13 19.01
N ALA A 159 -32.55 1.30 18.80
CA ALA A 159 -33.20 2.39 18.09
C ALA A 159 -33.38 2.07 16.59
N PRO A 160 -34.37 2.68 15.89
CA PRO A 160 -34.59 2.45 14.46
C PRO A 160 -33.34 2.65 13.60
N GLU A 161 -32.50 3.63 13.94
CA GLU A 161 -31.25 3.95 13.24
C GLU A 161 -30.24 2.80 13.28
N ALA A 162 -30.20 2.01 14.36
CA ALA A 162 -29.40 0.80 14.44
C ALA A 162 -30.03 -0.35 13.64
N MET A 163 -31.35 -0.49 13.74
CA MET A 163 -32.13 -1.55 13.08
C MET A 163 -32.15 -1.41 11.55
N ALA A 164 -32.00 -0.21 11.01
CA ALA A 164 -31.92 0.08 9.57
C ALA A 164 -30.88 -0.76 8.79
N ARG A 165 -29.92 -1.38 9.48
CA ARG A 165 -28.90 -2.29 8.90
C ARG A 165 -29.39 -3.72 8.66
N VAL A 166 -30.48 -4.12 9.31
CA VAL A 166 -30.94 -5.52 9.35
C VAL A 166 -32.47 -5.68 9.24
N GLU A 167 -33.26 -4.62 9.34
CA GLU A 167 -34.72 -4.68 9.36
C GLU A 167 -35.33 -5.24 8.06
N SER A 168 -34.76 -4.90 6.90
CA SER A 168 -35.23 -5.37 5.60
C SER A 168 -34.67 -6.74 5.21
N ASN A 169 -33.57 -7.18 5.83
CA ASN A 169 -32.82 -8.38 5.46
C ASN A 169 -33.68 -9.65 5.33
N PRO A 170 -34.64 -9.97 6.24
CA PRO A 170 -35.48 -11.17 6.08
C PRO A 170 -36.47 -11.09 4.92
N ALA A 171 -36.86 -9.88 4.48
CA ALA A 171 -37.73 -9.67 3.34
C ALA A 171 -36.94 -9.72 2.02
N GLU A 172 -35.77 -9.09 1.98
CA GLU A 172 -34.85 -9.14 0.83
C GLU A 172 -34.31 -10.55 0.59
N ALA A 173 -33.95 -11.29 1.65
CA ALA A 173 -33.54 -12.68 1.56
C ALA A 173 -34.64 -13.56 0.96
N GLU A 174 -35.91 -13.40 1.36
CA GLU A 174 -37.04 -14.14 0.79
C GLU A 174 -37.18 -13.89 -0.73
N GLN A 175 -37.06 -12.63 -1.16
CA GLN A 175 -37.10 -12.27 -2.59
C GLN A 175 -35.94 -12.89 -3.38
N LEU A 176 -34.72 -12.83 -2.84
CA LEU A 176 -33.54 -13.44 -3.44
C LEU A 176 -33.65 -14.96 -3.54
N LEU A 177 -34.23 -15.62 -2.55
CA LEU A 177 -34.48 -17.07 -2.57
C LEU A 177 -35.51 -17.46 -3.64
N GLY A 178 -36.60 -16.69 -3.77
CA GLY A 178 -37.58 -16.89 -4.85
C GLY A 178 -36.98 -16.67 -6.24
N PHE A 179 -36.14 -15.64 -6.40
CA PHE A 179 -35.41 -15.40 -7.65
C PHE A 179 -34.39 -16.50 -7.94
N ALA A 180 -33.71 -17.04 -6.93
CA ALA A 180 -32.76 -18.14 -7.09
C ALA A 180 -33.43 -19.42 -7.61
N GLU A 181 -34.57 -19.82 -7.02
CA GLU A 181 -35.33 -20.99 -7.46
C GLU A 181 -35.89 -20.82 -8.87
N HIS A 182 -36.41 -19.62 -9.19
CA HIS A 182 -36.85 -19.31 -10.55
C HIS A 182 -35.69 -19.44 -11.54
N SER A 183 -34.53 -18.88 -11.21
CA SER A 183 -33.33 -18.90 -12.06
C SER A 183 -32.76 -20.32 -12.21
N ALA A 184 -32.76 -21.15 -11.17
CA ALA A 184 -32.44 -22.57 -11.26
C ALA A 184 -33.44 -23.33 -12.16
N GLY A 185 -34.73 -22.97 -12.14
CA GLY A 185 -35.73 -23.47 -13.09
C GLY A 185 -35.51 -23.00 -14.54
N VAL A 186 -35.02 -21.77 -14.73
CA VAL A 186 -34.62 -21.28 -16.06
C VAL A 186 -33.37 -22.03 -16.55
N ALA A 187 -32.36 -22.22 -15.70
CA ALA A 187 -31.14 -22.93 -16.04
C ALA A 187 -31.42 -24.34 -16.56
N GLU A 188 -32.25 -25.10 -15.86
CA GLU A 188 -32.68 -26.45 -16.24
C GLU A 188 -33.37 -26.46 -17.62
N ARG A 189 -34.40 -25.65 -17.83
CA ARG A 189 -35.12 -25.57 -19.12
C ARG A 189 -34.24 -25.09 -20.27
N ARG A 190 -33.33 -24.14 -20.03
CA ARG A 190 -32.38 -23.66 -21.04
C ARG A 190 -31.38 -24.76 -21.40
N ARG A 191 -30.90 -25.55 -20.42
CA ARG A 191 -30.04 -26.72 -20.63
C ARG A 191 -30.74 -27.78 -21.48
N GLU A 192 -31.98 -28.13 -21.15
CA GLU A 192 -32.81 -29.07 -21.94
C GLU A 192 -33.06 -28.58 -23.37
N ALA A 193 -33.20 -27.27 -23.58
CA ALA A 193 -33.34 -26.65 -24.90
C ALA A 193 -32.01 -26.44 -25.67
N GLY A 194 -30.87 -26.93 -25.15
CA GLY A 194 -29.55 -26.76 -25.76
C GLY A 194 -28.95 -25.37 -25.66
N GLN A 195 -29.56 -24.46 -24.89
CA GLN A 195 -29.19 -23.04 -24.77
C GLN A 195 -28.17 -22.86 -23.62
N ARG A 196 -26.94 -23.33 -23.86
CA ARG A 196 -25.90 -23.53 -22.82
C ARG A 196 -25.46 -22.25 -22.13
N GLU A 197 -25.15 -21.19 -22.88
CA GLU A 197 -24.76 -19.90 -22.31
C GLU A 197 -25.87 -19.30 -21.44
N GLN A 198 -27.12 -19.37 -21.90
CA GLN A 198 -28.28 -18.90 -21.15
C GLN A 198 -28.57 -19.75 -19.91
N ALA A 199 -28.24 -21.05 -19.95
CA ALA A 199 -28.34 -21.94 -18.80
C ALA A 199 -27.27 -21.62 -17.74
N ASN A 200 -26.03 -21.39 -18.16
CA ASN A 200 -24.91 -21.02 -17.27
C ASN A 200 -25.18 -19.68 -16.57
N LEU A 201 -25.57 -18.64 -17.32
CA LEU A 201 -25.92 -17.33 -16.75
C LEU A 201 -27.06 -17.41 -15.72
N ALA A 202 -28.07 -18.24 -15.99
CA ALA A 202 -29.17 -18.45 -15.05
C ALA A 202 -28.73 -19.24 -13.80
N LEU A 203 -27.78 -20.18 -13.93
CA LEU A 203 -27.22 -20.93 -12.81
C LEU A 203 -26.31 -20.07 -11.93
N GLU A 204 -25.49 -19.21 -12.52
CA GLU A 204 -24.67 -18.22 -11.82
C GLU A 204 -25.56 -17.24 -11.04
N ALA A 205 -26.58 -16.67 -11.69
CA ALA A 205 -27.55 -15.80 -11.04
C ALA A 205 -28.26 -16.50 -9.87
N ALA A 206 -28.65 -17.77 -10.02
CA ALA A 206 -29.27 -18.54 -8.95
C ALA A 206 -28.32 -18.76 -7.76
N THR A 207 -27.07 -19.13 -8.04
CA THR A 207 -26.03 -19.39 -7.03
C THR A 207 -25.69 -18.12 -6.23
N GLU A 208 -25.48 -17.01 -6.93
CA GLU A 208 -25.19 -15.71 -6.33
C GLU A 208 -26.37 -15.18 -5.47
N SER A 209 -27.61 -15.42 -5.89
CA SER A 209 -28.78 -15.01 -5.11
C SER A 209 -28.96 -15.81 -3.82
N VAL A 210 -28.69 -17.13 -3.83
CA VAL A 210 -28.62 -17.92 -2.58
C VAL A 210 -27.51 -17.41 -1.67
N ARG A 211 -26.33 -17.07 -2.23
CA ARG A 211 -25.20 -16.52 -1.46
C ARG A 211 -25.53 -15.15 -0.84
N ARG A 212 -26.22 -14.27 -1.54
CA ARG A 212 -26.67 -12.98 -0.98
C ARG A 212 -27.72 -13.15 0.12
N ALA A 213 -28.71 -14.02 -0.11
CA ALA A 213 -29.71 -14.35 0.90
C ALA A 213 -29.07 -14.95 2.16
N ALA A 214 -27.98 -15.72 2.01
CA ALA A 214 -27.16 -16.17 3.14
C ALA A 214 -26.65 -14.98 3.95
N THR A 215 -25.86 -14.10 3.33
CA THR A 215 -25.23 -12.95 4.02
C THR A 215 -26.24 -12.04 4.72
N LEU A 216 -27.44 -11.84 4.13
CA LEU A 216 -28.50 -11.07 4.76
C LEU A 216 -29.07 -11.74 6.02
N LEU A 217 -29.30 -13.05 5.99
CA LEU A 217 -29.78 -13.81 7.16
C LEU A 217 -28.70 -13.93 8.23
N ASP A 218 -27.46 -14.23 7.84
CA ASP A 218 -26.31 -14.33 8.74
C ASP A 218 -26.09 -12.99 9.48
N ALA A 219 -26.27 -11.84 8.80
CA ALA A 219 -26.17 -10.51 9.41
C ALA A 219 -27.27 -10.23 10.46
N VAL A 220 -28.48 -10.81 10.32
CA VAL A 220 -29.52 -10.72 11.36
C VAL A 220 -29.12 -11.53 12.59
N GLU A 221 -28.46 -12.68 12.40
CA GLU A 221 -27.99 -13.54 13.49
C GLU A 221 -26.81 -12.89 14.26
N THR A 222 -25.85 -12.27 13.57
CA THR A 222 -24.67 -11.67 14.23
C THR A 222 -24.96 -10.30 14.87
N PHE A 223 -25.99 -9.59 14.44
CA PHE A 223 -26.30 -8.22 14.88
C PHE A 223 -26.37 -8.08 16.40
N GLU A 224 -27.03 -9.01 17.12
CA GLU A 224 -27.16 -8.90 18.58
C GLU A 224 -25.80 -8.98 19.29
N VAL A 225 -24.89 -9.82 18.80
CA VAL A 225 -23.53 -9.97 19.33
C VAL A 225 -22.67 -8.74 19.01
N GLU A 226 -22.84 -8.16 17.82
CA GLU A 226 -22.14 -6.94 17.40
C GLU A 226 -22.61 -5.72 18.20
N ALA A 227 -23.92 -5.59 18.42
CA ALA A 227 -24.50 -4.51 19.22
C ALA A 227 -24.10 -4.62 20.70
N LEU A 228 -24.12 -5.83 21.29
CA LEU A 228 -23.60 -6.08 22.65
C LEU A 228 -22.11 -5.71 22.79
N ARG A 229 -21.29 -5.99 21.77
CA ARG A 229 -19.87 -5.58 21.74
C ARG A 229 -19.74 -4.06 21.64
N ALA A 230 -20.58 -3.40 20.84
CA ALA A 230 -20.62 -1.95 20.73
C ALA A 230 -21.03 -1.29 22.06
N GLU A 231 -22.07 -1.79 22.75
CA GLU A 231 -22.49 -1.35 24.09
C GLU A 231 -21.33 -1.48 25.11
N ALA A 232 -20.68 -2.65 25.18
CA ALA A 232 -19.57 -2.89 26.10
C ALA A 232 -18.35 -2.00 25.80
N THR A 233 -18.04 -1.78 24.52
CA THR A 233 -16.95 -0.88 24.11
C THR A 233 -17.28 0.57 24.39
N LEU A 234 -18.53 0.99 24.17
CA LEU A 234 -19.00 2.33 24.48
C LEU A 234 -18.87 2.62 25.97
N ALA A 235 -19.27 1.68 26.85
CA ALA A 235 -19.11 1.83 28.29
C ALA A 235 -17.64 2.02 28.72
N ALA A 236 -16.70 1.32 28.09
CA ALA A 236 -15.27 1.49 28.34
C ALA A 236 -14.75 2.86 27.86
N ILE A 237 -15.05 3.25 26.61
CA ILE A 237 -14.60 4.54 26.05
C ILE A 237 -15.24 5.72 26.81
N VAL A 238 -16.48 5.60 27.29
CA VAL A 238 -17.11 6.66 28.11
C VAL A 238 -16.34 6.96 29.39
N GLU A 239 -15.70 5.96 30.00
CA GLU A 239 -14.86 6.18 31.18
C GLU A 239 -13.48 6.72 30.80
N ASP A 240 -12.88 6.19 29.73
CA ASP A 240 -11.61 6.64 29.14
C ASP A 240 -11.68 8.14 28.77
N SER A 241 -12.68 8.54 27.97
CA SER A 241 -12.97 9.93 27.59
C SER A 241 -13.13 10.89 28.77
N ARG A 242 -13.58 10.42 29.95
CA ARG A 242 -13.66 11.25 31.16
C ARG A 242 -12.27 11.46 31.77
N GLY A 243 -11.44 10.42 31.77
CA GLY A 243 -10.03 10.52 32.13
C GLY A 243 -9.27 11.46 31.19
N ASP A 244 -9.44 11.29 29.88
CA ASP A 244 -8.84 12.15 28.85
C ASP A 244 -9.20 13.62 29.04
N LEU A 245 -10.48 13.92 29.34
CA LEU A 245 -10.93 15.28 29.63
C LEU A 245 -10.34 15.88 30.92
N VAL A 246 -9.89 15.06 31.88
CA VAL A 246 -9.17 15.53 33.07
C VAL A 246 -7.71 15.80 32.71
N VAL A 247 -7.03 14.86 32.06
CA VAL A 247 -5.62 15.02 31.61
C VAL A 247 -5.48 16.21 30.66
N ALA A 248 -6.43 16.41 29.74
CA ALA A 248 -6.44 17.51 28.78
C ALA A 248 -6.63 18.91 29.41
N VAL A 249 -6.92 19.03 30.71
CA VAL A 249 -6.89 20.32 31.42
C VAL A 249 -5.45 20.80 31.66
N ASP A 250 -4.53 19.87 31.89
CA ASP A 250 -3.11 20.17 32.17
C ASP A 250 -2.28 20.36 30.88
N GLU A 251 -2.88 20.08 29.72
CA GLU A 251 -2.28 20.29 28.40
C GLU A 251 -2.28 21.77 27.95
N PRO A 252 -1.43 22.16 26.97
CA PRO A 252 -1.41 23.53 26.46
C PRO A 252 -2.74 23.95 25.84
N GLN A 253 -3.45 24.86 26.52
CA GLN A 253 -4.82 25.30 26.19
C GLN A 253 -4.89 26.19 24.94
N THR A 254 -4.64 25.60 23.77
CA THR A 254 -4.86 26.23 22.47
C THR A 254 -6.34 26.24 22.10
N PRO A 255 -6.81 27.14 21.22
CA PRO A 255 -8.21 27.16 20.76
C PRO A 255 -8.69 25.81 20.18
N GLY A 256 -7.80 25.04 19.55
CA GLY A 256 -8.10 23.70 19.03
C GLY A 256 -8.36 22.68 20.14
N VAL A 257 -7.54 22.67 21.20
CA VAL A 257 -7.75 21.80 22.37
C VAL A 257 -9.07 22.17 23.07
N THR A 258 -9.32 23.46 23.31
CA THR A 258 -10.58 23.93 23.93
C THR A 258 -11.81 23.53 23.11
N ALA A 259 -11.73 23.61 21.78
CA ALA A 259 -12.81 23.16 20.89
C ALA A 259 -13.02 21.64 20.97
N ALA A 260 -11.95 20.84 20.84
CA ALA A 260 -12.04 19.38 20.89
C ALA A 260 -12.54 18.87 22.26
N MET A 261 -12.10 19.46 23.37
CA MET A 261 -12.66 19.17 24.70
C MET A 261 -14.16 19.52 24.79
N SER A 262 -14.61 20.58 24.12
CA SER A 262 -16.03 20.96 24.06
C SER A 262 -16.84 19.94 23.24
N GLU A 263 -16.32 19.50 22.11
CA GLU A 263 -16.93 18.46 21.27
C GLU A 263 -17.04 17.12 22.00
N LEU A 264 -15.99 16.70 22.71
CA LEU A 264 -16.00 15.49 23.52
C LEU A 264 -16.99 15.57 24.70
N ARG A 265 -17.03 16.70 25.41
CA ARG A 265 -18.07 16.95 26.44
C ARG A 265 -19.47 16.90 25.84
N ALA A 266 -19.69 17.45 24.64
CA ALA A 266 -20.96 17.41 23.95
C ALA A 266 -21.34 16.00 23.45
N ALA A 267 -20.37 15.17 23.07
CA ALA A 267 -20.59 13.76 22.74
C ALA A 267 -21.00 12.96 24.00
N LEU A 268 -20.29 13.13 25.12
CA LEU A 268 -20.63 12.50 26.40
C LEU A 268 -21.98 12.97 26.95
N ALA A 269 -22.31 14.26 26.84
CA ALA A 269 -23.59 14.80 27.28
C ALA A 269 -24.78 14.39 26.38
N ALA A 270 -24.52 13.96 25.14
CA ALA A 270 -25.54 13.45 24.23
C ALA A 270 -25.84 11.95 24.43
N LEU A 271 -25.18 11.27 25.37
CA LEU A 271 -25.47 9.88 25.70
C LEU A 271 -26.87 9.77 26.33
N PRO A 272 -27.74 8.88 25.82
CA PRO A 272 -29.09 8.71 26.34
C PRO A 272 -29.08 8.05 27.73
N PRO A 273 -30.14 8.27 28.55
CA PRO A 273 -30.25 7.66 29.86
C PRO A 273 -30.53 6.15 29.75
N VAL A 274 -30.18 5.41 30.80
CA VAL A 274 -30.41 3.96 30.90
C VAL A 274 -31.89 3.62 30.74
N GLY A 275 -32.19 2.62 29.89
CA GLY A 275 -33.55 2.15 29.63
C GLY A 275 -34.23 2.79 28.42
N VAL A 276 -33.57 3.70 27.71
CA VAL A 276 -33.98 4.17 26.37
C VAL A 276 -33.37 3.25 25.31
N THR A 277 -34.09 2.99 24.21
CA THR A 277 -33.55 2.26 23.05
C THR A 277 -32.51 3.12 22.33
N THR A 278 -31.34 2.56 22.03
CA THR A 278 -30.19 3.34 21.51
C THR A 278 -29.66 2.77 20.21
N ASP A 279 -28.93 3.57 19.43
CA ASP A 279 -27.96 3.07 18.46
C ASP A 279 -26.55 3.06 19.09
N PRO A 280 -26.07 1.91 19.59
CA PRO A 280 -24.75 1.83 20.21
C PRO A 280 -23.63 2.04 19.20
N PHE A 281 -23.86 1.82 17.90
CA PHE A 281 -22.84 1.99 16.88
C PHE A 281 -22.58 3.47 16.57
N THR A 282 -23.63 4.27 16.36
CA THR A 282 -23.50 5.71 16.11
C THR A 282 -22.99 6.46 17.35
N LEU A 283 -23.40 6.05 18.55
CA LEU A 283 -22.86 6.61 19.80
C LEU A 283 -21.35 6.31 19.96
N LEU A 284 -20.93 5.07 19.67
CA LEU A 284 -19.53 4.65 19.72
C LEU A 284 -18.66 5.37 18.68
N ASP A 285 -19.15 5.51 17.45
CA ASP A 285 -18.45 6.20 16.36
C ASP A 285 -18.25 7.70 16.65
N ARG A 286 -19.31 8.37 17.12
CA ARG A 286 -19.26 9.78 17.54
C ARG A 286 -18.24 10.01 18.67
N LEU A 287 -18.23 9.13 19.68
CA LEU A 287 -17.33 9.28 20.82
C LEU A 287 -15.86 9.02 20.44
N ARG A 288 -15.60 7.99 19.61
CA ARG A 288 -14.27 7.73 19.04
C ARG A 288 -13.75 8.89 18.20
N THR A 289 -14.62 9.48 17.37
CA THR A 289 -14.28 10.66 16.56
C THR A 289 -13.89 11.85 17.42
N ALA A 290 -14.61 12.09 18.52
CA ALA A 290 -14.32 13.17 19.45
C ALA A 290 -13.02 12.94 20.26
N ASN A 291 -12.75 11.71 20.72
CA ASN A 291 -11.46 11.35 21.36
C ASN A 291 -10.29 11.58 20.39
N ALA A 292 -10.36 11.02 19.18
CA ALA A 292 -9.31 11.18 18.17
C ALA A 292 -9.07 12.66 17.78
N GLY A 293 -10.13 13.49 17.79
CA GLY A 293 -10.03 14.93 17.61
C GLY A 293 -9.29 15.63 18.76
N LEU A 294 -9.53 15.21 20.01
CA LEU A 294 -8.82 15.70 21.19
C LEU A 294 -7.35 15.30 21.18
N ASP A 295 -7.03 14.03 20.90
CA ASP A 295 -5.66 13.54 20.79
C ASP A 295 -4.86 14.32 19.73
N ALA A 296 -5.46 14.53 18.55
CA ALA A 296 -4.84 15.30 17.47
C ALA A 296 -4.62 16.78 17.87
N ALA A 297 -5.58 17.40 18.56
CA ALA A 297 -5.46 18.77 19.03
C ALA A 297 -4.35 18.91 20.10
N ILE A 298 -4.26 17.96 21.04
CA ILE A 298 -3.21 17.92 22.07
C ILE A 298 -1.84 17.70 21.43
N ALA A 299 -1.71 16.79 20.46
CA ALA A 299 -0.44 16.57 19.76
C ALA A 299 0.08 17.84 19.06
N VAL A 300 -0.80 18.58 18.37
CA VAL A 300 -0.46 19.87 17.74
C VAL A 300 -0.11 20.93 18.79
N ALA A 301 -0.83 20.96 19.92
CA ALA A 301 -0.57 21.91 21.01
C ALA A 301 0.78 21.64 21.70
N ARG A 302 1.12 20.38 21.95
CA ARG A 302 2.42 19.94 22.51
C ARG A 302 3.58 20.26 21.58
N GLU A 303 3.47 19.99 20.27
CA GLU A 303 4.52 20.34 19.30
C GLU A 303 4.77 21.86 19.27
N ARG A 304 3.70 22.68 19.29
CA ARG A 304 3.81 24.14 19.36
C ARG A 304 4.37 24.65 20.70
N ALA A 305 4.14 23.94 21.80
CA ALA A 305 4.75 24.26 23.09
C ALA A 305 6.24 23.88 23.14
N ALA A 306 6.63 22.75 22.52
CA ALA A 306 8.01 22.31 22.41
C ALA A 306 8.84 23.16 21.41
N ARG A 307 8.18 23.76 20.41
CA ARG A 307 8.78 24.68 19.42
C ARG A 307 8.05 26.02 19.42
N PRO A 308 8.31 26.88 20.42
CA PRO A 308 7.66 28.18 20.53
C PRO A 308 8.18 29.13 19.45
N ILE A 309 7.30 29.47 18.51
CA ILE A 309 7.58 30.40 17.40
C ILE A 309 8.07 31.75 17.97
N PRO A 310 9.19 32.31 17.47
CA PRO A 310 9.71 33.60 17.93
C PRO A 310 8.65 34.71 17.84
N PRO A 311 8.45 35.51 18.91
CA PRO A 311 7.64 36.72 18.85
C PRO A 311 8.13 37.63 17.72
N ILE A 312 7.20 38.24 16.98
CA ILE A 312 7.53 39.08 15.82
C ILE A 312 8.49 40.23 16.19
N GLU A 313 8.35 40.82 17.38
CA GLU A 313 9.26 41.85 17.91
C GLU A 313 10.71 41.35 18.05
N HIS A 314 10.93 40.09 18.42
CA HIS A 314 12.27 39.50 18.49
C HIS A 314 12.87 39.32 17.08
N VAL A 315 12.04 39.06 16.07
CA VAL A 315 12.47 39.00 14.67
C VAL A 315 12.86 40.41 14.19
N HIS A 316 12.02 41.42 14.44
CA HIS A 316 12.31 42.82 14.10
C HIS A 316 13.60 43.31 14.75
N HIS A 317 13.78 43.10 16.06
CA HIS A 317 15.02 43.49 16.75
C HIS A 317 16.27 42.79 16.19
N ALA A 318 16.16 41.53 15.74
CA ALA A 318 17.27 40.83 15.09
C ALA A 318 17.59 41.41 13.70
N VAL A 319 16.57 41.84 12.93
CA VAL A 319 16.75 42.52 11.64
C VAL A 319 17.39 43.89 11.83
N ASP A 320 16.89 44.70 12.77
CA ASP A 320 17.45 46.02 13.09
C ASP A 320 18.92 45.94 13.51
N ASP A 321 19.28 44.92 14.30
CA ASP A 321 20.67 44.72 14.74
C ASP A 321 21.58 44.28 13.58
N ALA A 322 21.09 43.36 12.75
CA ALA A 322 21.78 42.96 11.53
C ALA A 322 22.04 44.14 10.59
N ASP A 323 21.05 45.02 10.39
CA ASP A 323 21.18 46.19 9.52
C ASP A 323 22.14 47.25 10.10
N ARG A 324 22.13 47.46 11.43
CA ARG A 324 23.14 48.31 12.10
C ARG A 324 24.56 47.76 11.93
N GLN A 325 24.78 46.48 12.24
CA GLN A 325 26.11 45.87 12.13
C GLN A 325 26.61 45.88 10.69
N LEU A 326 25.73 45.60 9.72
CA LEU A 326 26.03 45.63 8.30
C LEU A 326 26.39 47.04 7.81
N ALA A 327 25.69 48.07 8.27
CA ALA A 327 26.02 49.47 7.96
C ALA A 327 27.43 49.84 8.50
N VAL A 328 27.73 49.54 9.76
CA VAL A 328 29.05 49.82 10.36
C VAL A 328 30.17 49.10 9.62
N ALA A 329 30.00 47.82 9.30
CA ALA A 329 30.99 47.05 8.55
C ALA A 329 31.23 47.63 7.14
N ARG A 330 30.15 48.05 6.45
CA ARG A 330 30.21 48.70 5.14
C ARG A 330 30.98 50.02 5.21
N ASP A 331 30.69 50.87 6.18
CA ASP A 331 31.31 52.20 6.32
C ASP A 331 32.81 52.09 6.63
N VAL A 332 33.20 51.22 7.57
CA VAL A 332 34.63 51.01 7.91
C VAL A 332 35.41 50.49 6.70
N ILE A 333 34.86 49.52 5.96
CA ILE A 333 35.49 48.95 4.76
C ILE A 333 35.52 49.96 3.61
N ALA A 334 34.50 50.81 3.47
CA ALA A 334 34.45 51.88 2.47
C ALA A 334 35.41 53.04 2.78
N GLY A 335 35.67 53.35 4.05
CA GLY A 335 36.62 54.38 4.46
C GLY A 335 38.09 53.99 4.26
N HIS A 336 38.42 52.70 4.38
CA HIS A 336 39.81 52.21 4.41
C HIS A 336 40.18 51.35 3.19
N ARG A 337 39.54 51.58 2.03
CA ARG A 337 39.61 50.71 0.84
C ARG A 337 41.02 50.39 0.33
N GLY A 338 42.02 51.21 0.60
CA GLY A 338 43.42 50.92 0.22
C GLY A 338 44.10 49.89 1.11
N TRP A 339 43.60 49.66 2.33
CA TRP A 339 44.27 48.86 3.37
C TRP A 339 43.53 47.55 3.69
N ILE A 340 42.21 47.50 3.49
CA ILE A 340 41.41 46.28 3.70
C ILE A 340 41.80 45.16 2.71
N GLY A 341 41.87 43.92 3.20
CA GLY A 341 42.16 42.70 2.44
C GLY A 341 40.96 42.11 1.69
N ALA A 342 41.18 40.97 1.03
CA ALA A 342 40.12 40.29 0.29
C ALA A 342 39.04 39.68 1.22
N ASP A 343 39.47 39.05 2.32
CA ASP A 343 38.58 38.27 3.19
C ASP A 343 37.49 39.10 3.86
N ALA A 344 37.83 40.29 4.37
CA ALA A 344 36.85 41.23 4.93
C ALA A 344 35.77 41.63 3.92
N ARG A 345 36.17 41.89 2.66
CA ARG A 345 35.23 42.23 1.57
C ARG A 345 34.36 41.05 1.17
N THR A 346 34.91 39.83 1.15
CA THR A 346 34.16 38.60 0.89
C THR A 346 33.10 38.37 1.96
N ARG A 347 33.43 38.55 3.25
CA ARG A 347 32.46 38.42 4.35
C ARG A 347 31.39 39.50 4.32
N LEU A 348 31.74 40.74 4.00
CA LEU A 348 30.75 41.81 3.77
C LEU A 348 29.79 41.45 2.64
N ALA A 349 30.31 41.03 1.48
CA ALA A 349 29.49 40.65 0.32
C ALA A 349 28.59 39.44 0.60
N GLU A 350 29.05 38.46 1.40
CA GLU A 350 28.20 37.35 1.83
C GLU A 350 27.08 37.84 2.78
N SER A 351 27.40 38.73 3.72
CA SER A 351 26.41 39.34 4.62
C SER A 351 25.33 40.09 3.85
N GLU A 352 25.72 40.90 2.85
CA GLU A 352 24.80 41.61 1.97
C GLU A 352 23.92 40.65 1.15
N ARG A 353 24.49 39.54 0.66
CA ARG A 353 23.72 38.50 -0.05
C ARG A 353 22.66 37.88 0.86
N VAL A 354 23.01 37.47 2.08
CA VAL A 354 22.04 36.88 3.03
C VAL A 354 20.95 37.88 3.38
N ARG A 355 21.28 39.18 3.49
CA ARG A 355 20.31 40.23 3.79
C ARG A 355 19.30 40.44 2.67
N LEU A 356 19.73 40.35 1.41
CA LEU A 356 18.87 40.36 0.23
C LEU A 356 18.04 39.07 0.09
N ASP A 357 18.61 37.92 0.44
CA ASP A 357 17.89 36.64 0.43
C ASP A 357 16.80 36.59 1.51
N LEU A 358 16.97 37.30 2.63
CA LEU A 358 15.93 37.51 3.65
C LEU A 358 14.75 38.34 3.11
N ASP A 359 15.00 39.47 2.44
CA ASP A 359 13.93 40.28 1.82
C ASP A 359 13.18 39.51 0.72
N ARG A 360 13.90 38.67 -0.03
CA ARG A 360 13.30 37.79 -1.05
C ARG A 360 12.40 36.72 -0.44
N MET A 361 12.82 36.12 0.66
CA MET A 361 12.04 35.10 1.38
C MET A 361 10.75 35.69 1.95
N LEU A 362 10.81 36.89 2.55
CA LEU A 362 9.64 37.60 3.07
C LEU A 362 8.80 38.33 1.99
N GLY A 363 9.23 38.30 0.72
CA GLY A 363 8.61 39.03 -0.40
C GLY A 363 8.55 40.56 -0.25
N THR A 364 9.08 41.11 0.83
CA THR A 364 9.01 42.52 1.25
C THR A 364 10.26 42.88 2.06
N PRO A 365 10.65 44.18 2.14
CA PRO A 365 11.83 44.56 2.91
C PRO A 365 11.63 44.31 4.42
N ALA A 366 12.44 43.43 4.98
CA ALA A 366 12.30 42.92 6.36
C ALA A 366 12.30 44.02 7.43
N ALA A 367 13.02 45.12 7.19
CA ALA A 367 13.08 46.29 8.07
C ALA A 367 11.79 47.14 8.09
N THR A 368 10.82 46.82 7.23
CA THR A 368 9.53 47.52 7.10
C THR A 368 8.33 46.57 7.11
N ALA A 369 8.56 45.27 7.27
CA ALA A 369 7.51 44.26 7.31
C ALA A 369 6.72 44.39 8.61
N ALA A 370 5.49 44.91 8.54
CA ALA A 370 4.63 45.05 9.72
C ALA A 370 4.11 43.71 10.25
N VAL A 371 4.07 42.69 9.40
CA VAL A 371 3.64 41.32 9.71
C VAL A 371 4.62 40.34 9.07
N ILE A 372 5.08 39.36 9.84
CA ILE A 372 5.82 38.19 9.38
C ILE A 372 4.99 36.95 9.74
N GLY A 373 4.75 36.07 8.76
CA GLY A 373 3.97 34.84 8.92
C GLY A 373 4.58 33.95 9.99
N GLU A 374 3.77 33.24 10.78
CA GLU A 374 4.27 32.49 11.95
C GLU A 374 5.33 31.46 11.53
N ASP A 375 5.10 30.77 10.42
CA ASP A 375 6.00 29.77 9.83
C ASP A 375 7.33 30.37 9.35
N ASP A 376 7.36 31.66 8.99
CA ASP A 376 8.55 32.35 8.48
C ASP A 376 9.43 32.92 9.62
N ARG A 377 8.89 33.14 10.83
CA ARG A 377 9.57 33.90 11.91
C ARG A 377 10.88 33.26 12.36
N GLU A 378 10.92 31.93 12.49
CA GLU A 378 12.16 31.23 12.85
C GLU A 378 13.25 31.41 11.80
N GLN A 379 12.91 31.20 10.53
CA GLN A 379 13.85 31.34 9.42
C GLN A 379 14.30 32.80 9.25
N ALA A 380 13.39 33.76 9.36
CA ALA A 380 13.70 35.18 9.33
C ALA A 380 14.69 35.58 10.44
N MET A 381 14.45 35.14 11.68
CA MET A 381 15.33 35.42 12.81
C MET A 381 16.72 34.78 12.64
N ALA A 382 16.77 33.53 12.14
CA ALA A 382 18.03 32.83 11.86
C ALA A 382 18.84 33.52 10.76
N MET A 383 18.19 33.96 9.68
CA MET A 383 18.83 34.71 8.59
C MET A 383 19.34 36.07 9.06
N ALA A 384 18.56 36.82 9.84
CA ALA A 384 18.98 38.09 10.43
C ALA A 384 20.23 37.92 11.34
N ARG A 385 20.22 36.93 12.24
CA ARG A 385 21.40 36.58 13.05
C ARG A 385 22.63 36.20 12.21
N ARG A 386 22.43 35.54 11.06
CA ARG A 386 23.52 35.20 10.13
C ARG A 386 24.10 36.43 9.43
N VAL A 387 23.28 37.41 9.06
CA VAL A 387 23.73 38.73 8.55
C VAL A 387 24.59 39.43 9.60
N ALA A 388 24.07 39.58 10.84
CA ALA A 388 24.82 40.20 11.94
C ALA A 388 26.20 39.52 12.15
N THR A 389 26.21 38.19 12.21
CA THR A 389 27.46 37.41 12.39
C THR A 389 28.49 37.68 11.28
N LEU A 390 28.07 37.62 10.01
CA LEU A 390 28.96 37.86 8.87
C LEU A 390 29.44 39.32 8.79
N ALA A 391 28.60 40.29 9.17
CA ALA A 391 29.00 41.70 9.29
C ALA A 391 30.03 41.91 10.41
N GLY A 392 29.85 41.26 11.57
CA GLY A 392 30.81 41.25 12.67
C GLY A 392 32.17 40.64 12.28
N GLU A 393 32.16 39.50 11.57
CA GLU A 393 33.38 38.89 11.02
C GLU A 393 34.10 39.82 10.03
N ALA A 394 33.34 40.47 9.12
CA ALA A 394 33.89 41.42 8.15
C ALA A 394 34.54 42.63 8.84
N LEU A 395 33.90 43.18 9.89
CA LEU A 395 34.41 44.29 10.68
C LEU A 395 35.68 43.90 11.46
N GLN A 396 35.73 42.71 12.07
CA GLN A 396 36.93 42.23 12.78
C GLN A 396 38.11 42.01 11.83
N LEU A 397 37.88 41.45 10.64
CA LEU A 397 38.91 41.32 9.61
C LEU A 397 39.40 42.70 9.16
N ALA A 398 38.49 43.62 8.85
CA ALA A 398 38.84 44.97 8.43
C ALA A 398 39.64 45.74 9.49
N GLN A 399 39.30 45.59 10.77
CA GLN A 399 40.05 46.21 11.86
C GLN A 399 41.48 45.67 11.96
N ARG A 400 41.68 44.35 11.83
CA ARG A 400 43.02 43.75 11.78
C ARG A 400 43.85 44.28 10.61
N ASP A 401 43.24 44.44 9.44
CA ASP A 401 43.91 44.99 8.25
C ASP A 401 44.33 46.46 8.47
N ILE A 402 43.47 47.27 9.10
CA ILE A 402 43.77 48.67 9.47
C ILE A 402 44.89 48.75 10.52
N ASP A 403 44.88 47.88 11.53
CA ASP A 403 45.91 47.88 12.58
C ASP A 403 47.27 47.39 12.04
N ALA A 404 47.28 46.41 11.13
CA ALA A 404 48.49 45.90 10.47
C ALA A 404 49.12 46.90 9.48
N SER A 405 48.34 47.86 8.95
CA SER A 405 48.80 48.89 8.02
C SER A 405 49.26 50.18 8.71
N ARG A 406 49.11 50.30 10.03
CA ARG A 406 49.74 51.39 10.80
C ARG A 406 51.26 51.17 10.89
N PRO A 407 52.09 52.17 10.56
CA PRO A 407 53.54 52.03 10.70
C PRO A 407 53.92 51.87 12.17
N GLN A 408 54.68 50.81 12.46
CA GLN A 408 55.20 50.52 13.79
C GLN A 408 56.24 51.57 14.20
N GLN A 409 55.79 52.66 14.84
CA GLN A 409 56.68 53.62 15.52
C GLN A 409 57.27 52.94 16.76
N GLY A 410 58.35 52.18 16.54
CA GLY A 410 59.16 51.60 17.61
C GLY A 410 59.97 52.69 18.34
N PRO A 411 60.25 52.53 19.65
CA PRO A 411 61.15 53.41 20.37
C PRO A 411 62.61 53.30 19.89
N ASP A 412 63.34 54.40 20.03
CA ASP A 412 64.79 54.48 20.20
C ASP A 412 65.71 53.94 19.09
N GLN A 413 66.12 54.83 18.15
CA GLN A 413 67.41 54.70 17.48
C GLN A 413 68.37 55.85 17.86
N TRP A 414 69.35 55.46 18.67
CA TRP A 414 70.42 56.25 19.29
C TRP A 414 71.25 57.15 18.36
N GLY A 415 71.68 58.32 18.89
CA GLY A 415 72.83 59.06 18.34
C GLY A 415 73.03 60.50 18.84
N GLY A 416 73.72 60.71 19.98
CA GLY A 416 74.15 62.06 20.40
C GLY A 416 74.63 62.16 21.87
N PRO A 417 75.91 62.51 22.14
CA PRO A 417 76.44 62.53 23.51
C PRO A 417 76.34 63.92 24.18
N GLY A 418 75.81 63.98 25.40
CA GLY A 418 75.76 65.22 26.19
C GLY A 418 75.42 64.94 27.66
N GLY A 419 76.30 65.35 28.58
CA GLY A 419 76.24 64.91 29.97
C GLY A 419 75.22 65.61 30.88
N GLY A 420 74.72 64.84 31.85
CA GLY A 420 74.71 65.21 33.28
C GLY A 420 73.65 66.19 33.81
N TRP A 421 73.29 65.98 35.09
CA TRP A 421 72.43 66.84 35.94
C TRP A 421 70.95 66.90 35.48
N GLY A 422 69.93 67.00 36.34
CA GLY A 422 69.84 66.99 37.81
C GLY A 422 68.45 67.49 38.27
N GLY A 423 67.95 67.06 39.43
CA GLY A 423 66.60 67.43 39.95
C GLY A 423 65.44 66.65 39.30
N GLY A 424 64.31 66.33 39.93
CA GLY A 424 63.70 66.90 41.14
C GLY A 424 62.89 68.16 40.81
N GLY A 425 61.56 68.25 40.98
CA GLY A 425 60.56 67.27 41.40
C GLY A 425 59.27 67.95 41.90
N ARG A 426 58.15 67.20 41.94
CA ARG A 426 56.84 67.52 42.57
C ARG A 426 55.91 68.57 41.91
N ARG A 427 54.61 68.37 42.23
CA ARG A 427 53.40 69.22 42.07
C ARG A 427 52.80 69.31 40.66
N GLY A 428 51.49 69.16 40.45
CA GLY A 428 50.40 68.79 41.38
C GLY A 428 49.04 69.43 41.03
N GLY A 429 47.93 68.70 41.26
CA GLY A 429 46.53 69.10 40.99
C GLY A 429 46.06 68.67 39.58
N SER A 430 45.00 67.86 39.38
CA SER A 430 43.56 67.97 39.76
C SER A 430 42.83 69.13 39.06
N SER A 431 41.74 68.96 38.32
CA SER A 431 40.98 67.77 37.84
C SER A 431 40.21 68.14 36.53
N ASP A 432 39.22 67.46 35.92
CA ASP A 432 38.29 66.39 36.34
C ASP A 432 37.55 65.72 35.13
N LEU A 433 36.62 64.78 35.42
CA LEU A 433 35.43 64.34 34.64
C LEU A 433 35.54 63.44 33.37
N MET A 434 34.74 62.34 33.41
CA MET A 434 34.35 61.35 32.36
C MET A 434 35.46 60.43 31.80
N GLY A 435 35.43 59.08 31.88
CA GLY A 435 34.41 58.11 32.36
C GLY A 435 33.39 57.72 31.26
N GLY A 436 33.11 56.46 30.91
CA GLY A 436 33.68 55.12 31.25
C GLY A 436 33.23 54.10 30.17
N ILE A 437 34.03 53.09 29.78
CA ILE A 437 34.01 51.67 30.24
C ILE A 437 32.64 50.93 30.05
N LEU A 438 32.75 49.65 29.62
CA LEU A 438 31.75 48.56 29.45
C LEU A 438 31.29 48.35 28.00
N GLY A 439 31.54 47.21 27.34
CA GLY A 439 32.21 45.98 27.77
C GLY A 439 31.28 45.01 28.51
N GLY A 440 30.64 44.10 27.78
CA GLY A 440 29.64 43.16 28.31
C GLY A 440 29.41 41.96 27.41
N LEU A 441 30.37 41.02 27.40
CA LEU A 441 30.28 39.75 26.69
C LEU A 441 29.58 38.74 27.63
N VAL A 442 28.37 38.28 27.28
CA VAL A 442 27.68 37.21 28.02
C VAL A 442 27.61 35.96 27.15
N ILE A 443 28.45 34.99 27.50
CA ILE A 443 28.35 33.61 27.04
C ILE A 443 27.16 32.98 27.79
N GLY A 444 26.22 32.42 27.05
CA GLY A 444 25.00 31.82 27.57
C GLY A 444 24.61 30.55 26.82
N SER A 445 25.42 29.50 26.93
CA SER A 445 25.05 28.15 26.54
C SER A 445 25.78 27.10 27.38
N VAL A 446 25.12 25.96 27.56
CA VAL A 446 25.51 24.76 28.34
C VAL A 446 25.26 24.84 29.86
N LEU A 447 24.62 23.77 30.37
CA LEU A 447 24.01 23.52 31.70
C LEU A 447 22.54 23.98 31.84
N ASP A 448 21.62 23.16 32.35
CA ASP A 448 21.62 21.70 32.54
C ASP A 448 20.15 21.24 32.63
N GLY A 449 19.85 19.99 32.27
CA GLY A 449 18.50 19.44 32.45
C GLY A 449 18.44 18.60 33.72
N LEU A 450 17.78 19.09 34.77
CA LEU A 450 17.48 18.31 35.99
C LEU A 450 16.35 18.97 36.82
N PHE A 451 15.31 18.17 37.09
CA PHE A 451 14.13 18.38 37.96
C PHE A 451 12.88 19.07 37.36
N ASP A 452 11.77 18.31 37.46
CA ASP A 452 10.36 18.53 37.04
C ASP A 452 10.10 19.01 35.60
#